data_AF-A0A1G2Z550-F1
#
_entry.id   AF-A0A1G2Z550-F1
#
_cell.length_a   1.000
_cell.length_b   1.000
_cell.length_c   1.000
_cell.angle_alpha   90.00
_cell.angle_beta   90.00
_cell.angle_gamma   90.00
#
_symmetry.space_group_name_H-M   'P 1'
#
loop_
_entity.id
_entity.type
_entity.pdbx_description
1 polymer ?
#
loop_
_entity_poly.entity_id
_entity_poly.type
_entity_poly.pdbx_seq_one_letter_code
_entity_poly.pdbx_strand_id
1 'polypeptide(L)'
;MTKEGITADLEALQRVGIGGVLYMEVDQGAPKGPADFAGPPWRELFRHACREAGRLGLELNMNNDAGWCGSGGPWITPELSMQRVVWTETAGRNDDAGGVAQG
;
A
#
# COMPACT_ATOMS: atom_id res chain seq x y z
N MET A 1 17.00 1.72 -8.00
CA MET A 1 17.18 0.26 -7.84
C MET A 1 17.86 -0.31 -9.08
N THR A 2 18.92 -1.09 -8.92
CA THR A 2 19.64 -1.81 -10.00
C THR A 2 19.90 -3.25 -9.58
N LYS A 3 20.17 -4.17 -10.52
CA LYS A 3 20.44 -5.58 -10.20
C LYS A 3 21.74 -5.74 -9.41
N GLU A 4 22.75 -4.98 -9.78
CA GLU A 4 24.07 -4.96 -9.16
C GLU A 4 23.97 -4.47 -7.71
N GLY A 5 23.19 -3.42 -7.46
CA GLY A 5 22.94 -2.91 -6.11
C GLY A 5 22.20 -3.92 -5.23
N ILE A 6 21.13 -4.54 -5.76
CA ILE A 6 20.39 -5.59 -5.06
C ILE A 6 21.32 -6.74 -4.64
N THR A 7 22.15 -7.24 -5.56
CA THR A 7 23.10 -8.32 -5.26
C THR A 7 24.09 -7.89 -4.18
N ALA A 8 24.70 -6.70 -4.32
CA ALA A 8 25.68 -6.21 -3.38
C ALA A 8 25.11 -6.04 -1.96
N ASP A 9 23.89 -5.52 -1.85
CA ASP A 9 23.19 -5.34 -0.57
C ASP A 9 22.89 -6.69 0.09
N LEU A 10 22.30 -7.64 -0.64
CA LEU A 10 21.97 -8.96 -0.08
C LEU A 10 23.22 -9.75 0.32
N GLU A 11 24.30 -9.69 -0.46
CA GLU A 11 25.58 -10.30 -0.08
C GLU A 11 26.19 -9.64 1.16
N ALA A 12 26.03 -8.32 1.32
CA ALA A 12 26.48 -7.63 2.53
C ALA A 12 25.73 -8.11 3.78
N LEU A 13 24.42 -8.29 3.68
CA LEU A 13 23.58 -8.81 4.76
C LEU A 13 23.97 -10.25 5.13
N GLN A 14 24.17 -11.11 4.12
CA GLN A 14 24.60 -12.49 4.34
C GLN A 14 25.97 -12.56 5.01
N ARG A 15 26.93 -11.73 4.59
CA ARG A 15 28.29 -11.68 5.20
C ARG A 15 28.29 -11.36 6.69
N VAL A 16 27.32 -10.57 7.15
CA VAL A 16 27.21 -10.19 8.57
C VAL A 16 26.24 -11.08 9.37
N GLY A 17 25.72 -12.15 8.75
CA GLY A 17 24.88 -13.14 9.42
C GLY A 17 23.41 -12.73 9.59
N ILE A 18 22.90 -11.76 8.81
CA ILE A 18 21.47 -11.44 8.79
C ILE A 18 20.72 -12.53 8.01
N GLY A 19 19.60 -13.00 8.55
CA GLY A 19 18.83 -14.12 8.00
C GLY A 19 17.79 -13.76 6.93
N GLY A 20 17.50 -12.48 6.71
CA GLY A 20 16.48 -12.08 5.74
C GLY A 20 16.22 -10.58 5.68
N VAL A 21 15.31 -10.18 4.79
CA VAL A 21 14.89 -8.80 4.55
C VAL A 21 13.37 -8.68 4.50
N LEU A 22 12.88 -7.57 5.03
CA LEU A 22 11.51 -7.11 4.82
C LEU A 22 11.54 -6.00 3.77
N TYR A 23 11.07 -6.31 2.57
CA TYR A 23 11.00 -5.39 1.45
C TYR A 23 9.80 -4.46 1.59
N MET A 24 10.03 -3.15 1.47
CA MET A 24 9.00 -2.11 1.52
C MET A 24 9.24 -1.09 0.41
N GLU A 25 8.16 -0.67 -0.24
CA GLU A 25 8.20 0.38 -1.25
C GLU A 25 7.86 1.71 -0.62
N VAL A 26 8.84 2.61 -0.55
CA VAL A 26 8.68 3.87 0.17
C VAL A 26 9.07 5.05 -0.71
N ASP A 27 8.25 6.09 -0.67
CA ASP A 27 8.57 7.40 -1.24
C ASP A 27 8.83 8.36 -0.08
N GLN A 28 10.12 8.51 0.28
CA GLN A 28 10.59 9.35 1.39
C GLN A 28 11.52 10.45 0.88
N GLY A 29 11.17 11.06 -0.27
CA GLY A 29 11.94 12.16 -0.87
C GLY A 29 13.20 11.72 -1.62
N ALA A 30 13.38 10.41 -1.84
CA ALA A 30 14.41 9.90 -2.72
C ALA A 30 14.09 10.24 -4.20
N PRO A 31 15.10 10.52 -5.04
CA PRO A 31 14.87 10.70 -6.47
C PRO A 31 14.15 9.48 -7.07
N LYS A 32 13.12 9.74 -7.87
CA LYS A 32 12.35 8.67 -8.53
C LYS A 32 13.24 7.88 -9.47
N GLY A 33 13.27 6.56 -9.25
CA GLY A 33 13.90 5.62 -10.16
C GLY A 33 13.03 5.34 -11.39
N PRO A 34 13.57 4.63 -12.39
CA PRO A 34 12.87 4.33 -13.64
C PRO A 34 11.89 3.14 -13.54
N ALA A 35 11.74 2.53 -12.35
CA ALA A 35 10.98 1.30 -12.15
C ALA A 35 9.78 1.59 -11.24
N ASP A 36 8.63 1.87 -11.84
CA ASP A 36 7.38 2.05 -11.11
C ASP A 36 6.93 0.75 -10.43
N PHE A 37 6.42 0.86 -9.20
CA PHE A 37 5.97 -0.28 -8.42
C PHE A 37 5.00 -1.18 -9.19
N ALA A 38 5.20 -2.49 -9.07
CA ALA A 38 4.45 -3.52 -9.78
C ALA A 38 4.44 -3.42 -11.32
N GLY A 39 5.17 -2.48 -11.93
CA GLY A 39 5.37 -2.39 -13.38
C GLY A 39 6.37 -3.43 -13.90
N PRO A 40 6.49 -3.63 -15.23
CA PRO A 40 7.39 -4.63 -15.80
C PRO A 40 8.86 -4.49 -15.36
N PRO A 41 9.48 -3.28 -15.36
CA PRO A 41 10.87 -3.12 -14.90
C PRO A 41 11.04 -3.48 -13.42
N TRP A 42 10.07 -3.09 -12.58
CA TRP A 42 10.06 -3.41 -11.16
C TRP A 42 9.96 -4.92 -10.93
N ARG A 43 9.07 -5.61 -11.64
CA ARG A 43 8.89 -7.08 -11.52
C ARG A 43 10.17 -7.83 -11.89
N GLU A 44 10.92 -7.36 -12.88
CA GLU A 44 12.22 -7.95 -13.23
C GLU A 44 13.27 -7.79 -12.12
N LEU A 45 13.31 -6.61 -11.49
CA LEU A 45 14.21 -6.32 -10.38
C LEU A 45 13.81 -7.09 -9.12
N PHE A 46 12.52 -7.15 -8.79
CA PHE A 46 12.03 -7.92 -7.66
C PHE A 46 12.27 -9.41 -7.84
N ARG A 47 12.05 -9.96 -9.06
CA ARG A 47 12.41 -11.34 -9.37
C ARG A 47 13.91 -11.60 -9.20
N HIS A 48 14.76 -10.62 -9.54
CA HIS A 48 16.19 -10.70 -9.26
C HIS A 48 16.48 -10.77 -7.76
N ALA A 49 15.87 -9.89 -6.96
CA ALA A 49 15.99 -9.91 -5.50
C ALA A 49 15.57 -11.27 -4.91
N CYS A 50 14.42 -11.83 -5.31
CA CYS A 50 13.97 -13.14 -4.85
C CYS A 50 14.96 -14.27 -5.19
N ARG A 51 15.53 -14.27 -6.41
CA ARG A 51 16.54 -15.27 -6.80
C ARG A 51 17.82 -15.15 -5.98
N GLU A 52 18.30 -13.93 -5.76
CA GLU A 52 19.51 -13.67 -4.98
C GLU A 52 19.33 -14.02 -3.50
N ALA A 53 18.19 -13.67 -2.92
CA ALA A 53 17.83 -14.07 -1.55
C ALA A 53 17.83 -15.60 -1.42
N GLY A 54 17.17 -16.31 -2.36
CA GLY A 54 17.19 -17.77 -2.39
C GLY A 54 18.59 -18.38 -2.57
N ARG A 55 19.44 -17.80 -3.42
CA ARG A 55 20.84 -18.22 -3.61
C ARG A 55 21.65 -18.09 -2.33
N LEU A 56 21.40 -17.04 -1.54
CA LEU A 56 22.14 -16.72 -0.32
C LEU A 56 21.55 -17.35 0.94
N GLY A 57 20.39 -18.01 0.84
CA GLY A 57 19.68 -18.58 1.99
C GLY A 57 19.02 -17.51 2.88
N LEU A 58 18.69 -16.34 2.31
CA LEU A 58 18.00 -15.25 2.99
C LEU A 58 16.49 -15.38 2.80
N GLU A 59 15.73 -15.15 3.86
CA GLU A 59 14.27 -14.99 3.76
C GLU A 59 13.96 -13.60 3.19
N LEU A 60 13.05 -13.54 2.21
CA LEU A 60 12.52 -12.28 1.69
C LEU A 60 11.03 -12.24 1.95
N ASN A 61 10.60 -11.27 2.75
CA ASN A 61 9.20 -10.96 3.01
C ASN A 61 8.88 -9.58 2.42
N MET A 62 7.61 -9.30 2.11
CA MET A 62 7.17 -8.00 1.61
C MET A 62 5.83 -7.60 2.22
N ASN A 63 5.58 -6.30 2.33
CA ASN A 63 4.23 -5.82 2.62
C ASN A 63 3.25 -6.24 1.51
N ASN A 64 1.96 -6.29 1.83
CA ASN A 64 0.92 -6.75 0.92
C ASN A 64 0.41 -5.67 -0.05
N ASP A 65 0.96 -4.45 0.02
CA ASP A 65 0.61 -3.31 -0.82
C ASP A 65 1.86 -2.53 -1.28
N ALA A 66 1.67 -1.36 -1.90
CA ALA A 66 2.76 -0.39 -2.06
C ALA A 66 2.84 0.42 -0.76
N GLY A 67 4.01 0.49 -0.11
CA GLY A 67 4.15 1.22 1.15
C GLY A 67 4.87 0.46 2.26
N TRP A 68 4.50 0.81 3.49
CA TRP A 68 4.97 0.15 4.72
C TRP A 68 3.82 -0.18 5.69
N CYS A 69 2.58 0.26 5.40
CA CYS A 69 1.44 0.16 6.31
C CYS A 69 0.13 0.20 5.53
N GLY A 70 -0.84 -0.61 5.98
CA GLY A 70 -2.18 -0.65 5.43
C GLY A 70 -2.42 -1.90 4.60
N SER A 71 -3.43 -1.80 3.73
CA SER A 71 -3.76 -2.81 2.72
C SER A 71 -4.59 -2.11 1.64
N GLY A 72 -3.92 -1.54 0.65
CA GLY A 72 -4.58 -0.72 -0.37
C GLY A 72 -3.94 -0.79 -1.75
N GLY A 73 -4.67 -0.29 -2.75
CA GLY A 73 -4.17 -0.15 -4.11
C GLY A 73 -5.19 0.49 -5.03
N PRO A 74 -4.77 0.97 -6.22
CA PRO A 74 -5.64 1.63 -7.18
C PRO A 74 -6.77 0.73 -7.73
N TRP A 75 -6.71 -0.57 -7.47
CA TRP A 75 -7.73 -1.55 -7.82
C TRP A 75 -8.85 -1.68 -6.79
N ILE A 76 -8.76 -1.02 -5.63
CA ILE A 76 -9.80 -1.05 -4.59
C ILE A 76 -10.80 0.08 -4.85
N THR A 77 -12.05 -0.28 -5.15
CA THR A 77 -13.15 0.69 -5.32
C THR A 77 -13.66 1.21 -3.98
N PRO A 78 -14.41 2.32 -3.93
CA PRO A 78 -15.01 2.82 -2.69
C PRO A 78 -15.83 1.75 -1.95
N GLU A 79 -16.56 0.90 -2.67
CA GLU A 79 -17.39 -0.18 -2.10
C GLU A 79 -16.57 -1.30 -1.47
N LEU A 80 -15.34 -1.52 -1.94
CA LEU A 80 -14.40 -2.52 -1.42
C LEU A 80 -13.48 -1.95 -0.33
N SER A 81 -13.53 -0.64 -0.07
CA SER A 81 -12.74 0.03 0.95
C SER A 81 -13.35 -0.09 2.34
N MET A 82 -12.64 0.40 3.36
CA MET A 82 -13.20 0.56 4.70
C MET A 82 -14.40 1.53 4.67
N GLN A 83 -15.52 1.11 5.26
CA GLN A 83 -16.76 1.89 5.26
C GLN A 83 -16.94 2.68 6.56
N ARG A 84 -17.70 3.77 6.49
CA ARG A 84 -18.17 4.53 7.64
C ARG A 84 -19.67 4.79 7.53
N VAL A 85 -20.37 4.72 8.66
CA VAL A 85 -21.75 5.18 8.73
C VAL A 85 -21.76 6.71 8.66
N VAL A 86 -22.65 7.27 7.85
CA VAL A 86 -22.88 8.71 7.68
C VAL A 86 -24.38 8.99 7.65
N TRP A 87 -24.79 10.17 8.11
CA TRP A 87 -26.18 10.61 8.08
C TRP A 87 -26.28 12.10 7.79
N THR A 88 -27.45 12.54 7.32
CA THR A 88 -27.84 13.95 7.19
C THR A 88 -29.21 14.14 7.84
N GLU A 89 -29.47 15.36 8.33
CA GLU A 89 -30.75 15.72 8.92
C GLU A 89 -31.38 16.87 8.12
N THR A 90 -32.69 16.86 7.97
CA THR A 90 -33.44 17.95 7.36
C THR A 90 -34.74 18.13 8.13
N ALA A 91 -35.00 19.37 8.58
CA ALA A 91 -36.26 19.71 9.23
C ALA A 91 -37.39 19.78 8.20
N GLY A 92 -38.43 18.97 8.39
CA GLY A 92 -39.68 19.10 7.65
C GLY A 92 -40.57 20.18 8.27
N ARG A 93 -41.20 21.02 7.44
CA ARG A 93 -42.25 21.93 7.90
C ARG A 93 -43.56 21.13 7.98
N ASN A 94 -44.19 21.09 9.16
CA ASN A 94 -45.54 20.55 9.31
C ASN A 94 -46.54 21.65 8.96
N ASP A 95 -47.32 21.45 7.90
CA ASP A 95 -48.31 22.42 7.39
C ASP A 95 -49.73 22.18 7.94
N ASP A 96 -49.85 21.46 9.05
CA ASP A 96 -51.13 21.22 9.73
C ASP A 96 -51.48 22.39 10.66
N ALA A 97 -51.67 23.58 10.09
CA ALA A 97 -52.44 24.65 10.72
C ALA A 97 -53.93 24.44 10.40
N GLY A 98 -54.50 23.36 10.93
CA GLY A 98 -55.95 23.18 11.01
C GLY A 98 -56.52 24.27 11.89
N GLY A 99 -57.19 25.25 11.29
CA GLY A 99 -57.81 26.38 11.96
C GLY A 99 -58.77 25.92 13.06
N VAL A 100 -58.49 26.34 14.30
CA VAL A 100 -59.50 26.39 15.35
C VAL A 100 -60.04 27.81 15.35
N ALA A 101 -61.20 28.01 14.70
CA ALA A 101 -61.99 29.21 14.92
C ALA A 101 -62.46 29.21 16.37
N GLN A 102 -61.95 30.14 17.18
CA GLN A 102 -62.53 30.46 18.49
C GLN A 102 -63.83 31.23 18.23
N GLY A 103 -64.92 30.68 18.76
CA GLY A 103 -66.22 31.36 18.87
C GLY A 103 -66.28 32.31 20.04
#